data_AF-A0A3D9L6K5-F1
#
_entry.id   AF-A0A3D9L6K5-F1
#
_cell.length_a   1.000
_cell.length_b   1.000
_cell.length_c   1.000
_cell.angle_alpha   90.00
_cell.angle_beta   90.00
_cell.angle_gamma   90.00
#
_symmetry.space_group_name_H-M   'P 1'
#
loop_
_entity.id
_entity.type
_entity.pdbx_description
1 polymer ?
#
loop_
_entity_poly.entity_id
_entity_poly.type
_entity_poly.pdbx_seq_one_letter_code
_entity_poly.pdbx_strand_id
1 'polypeptide(L)'
;MLLPAITDALVAEGLEITSALITEKSGEFVVGASVDGSIQLILLNYDNPDLRPAEAWAQLDKVQMTRSGVEAMLGKVYLEAAVSCLGDAIYSNGKMRTYQEVVSTQGAIDCALGAITAFGADATAKKLGTRAKAVMIKVRDSPERFVKLLTDLNFTDDQILRLGARFGVSSKSVRFYIFKLRTRLKLAELQNSDALLKDLEAGDEALVKAFQENVELVDAWKAVRDLPESVRTNTSNLENLNKALKQDGYGVDYFEDLLKSKENPQNFIDDYVSKIGDNGKFVDNTLETDYTSYIARKAKEDKPPRDRADWNHTRDYMLNDSPLARGNNFNRKAWENEWYPAWEVRLDNGKFIDGYNPFTKEIVSRKATDLIDVSESTFRGYLDELVRKYAPPKKITTKKQGAIYDQLRANPDLPLDSKLILEIPESNKSFYDIERYTQIASEKGVLIKFAPE
;
A
#
# COMPACT_ATOMS: atom_id res chain seq x y z
N MET A 1 23.07 -16.22 -49.60
CA MET A 1 24.49 -16.62 -49.47
C MET A 1 24.73 -17.76 -48.46
N LEU A 2 23.76 -18.09 -47.59
CA LEU A 2 23.89 -19.20 -46.62
C LEU A 2 23.97 -20.57 -47.29
N LEU A 3 23.12 -20.90 -48.28
CA LEU A 3 23.15 -22.24 -48.88
C LEU A 3 24.53 -22.61 -49.47
N PRO A 4 25.18 -21.76 -50.29
CA PRO A 4 26.52 -22.08 -50.81
C PRO A 4 27.59 -22.14 -49.71
N ALA A 5 27.63 -21.16 -48.80
CA ALA A 5 28.61 -21.15 -47.70
C ALA A 5 28.42 -22.30 -46.69
N ILE A 6 27.18 -22.76 -46.49
CA ILE A 6 26.84 -23.94 -45.70
C ILE A 6 27.25 -25.21 -46.46
N THR A 7 27.00 -25.27 -47.77
CA THR A 7 27.44 -26.41 -48.60
C THR A 7 28.96 -26.53 -48.57
N ASP A 8 29.69 -25.41 -48.68
CA ASP A 8 31.15 -25.37 -48.62
C ASP A 8 31.68 -25.77 -47.22
N ALA A 9 31.01 -25.36 -46.14
CA ALA A 9 31.37 -25.75 -44.77
C ALA A 9 31.07 -27.25 -44.48
N LEU A 10 29.98 -27.78 -45.03
CA LEU A 10 29.60 -29.20 -44.90
C LEU A 10 30.54 -30.12 -45.68
N VAL A 11 30.94 -29.69 -46.88
CA VAL A 11 31.94 -30.36 -47.71
C VAL A 11 33.32 -30.32 -47.04
N ALA A 12 33.68 -29.21 -46.39
CA ALA A 12 34.95 -29.09 -45.67
C ALA A 12 35.07 -30.03 -44.45
N GLU A 13 33.96 -30.44 -43.83
CA GLU A 13 33.94 -31.43 -42.73
C GLU A 13 33.64 -32.88 -43.19
N GLY A 14 33.55 -33.13 -44.51
CA GLY A 14 33.32 -34.48 -45.05
C GLY A 14 31.90 -35.02 -44.84
N LEU A 15 30.93 -34.15 -44.54
CA LEU A 15 29.52 -34.51 -44.38
C LEU A 15 28.80 -34.35 -45.73
N GLU A 16 28.75 -35.42 -46.53
CA GLU A 16 28.02 -35.43 -47.81
C GLU A 16 26.51 -35.42 -47.58
N ILE A 17 25.92 -34.22 -47.53
CA ILE A 17 24.47 -34.03 -47.44
C ILE A 17 24.00 -33.40 -48.76
N THR A 18 23.07 -34.07 -49.44
CA THR A 18 22.58 -33.61 -50.73
C THR A 18 21.74 -32.34 -50.58
N SER A 19 21.87 -31.40 -51.52
CA SER A 19 21.09 -30.16 -51.56
C SER A 19 19.57 -30.39 -51.55
N ALA A 20 19.11 -31.55 -52.05
CA ALA A 20 17.73 -32.00 -52.00
C ALA A 20 17.26 -32.28 -50.56
N LEU A 21 18.05 -33.01 -49.77
CA LEU A 21 17.74 -33.31 -48.37
C LEU A 21 17.77 -32.05 -47.49
N ILE A 22 18.68 -31.11 -47.80
CA ILE A 22 18.75 -29.80 -47.15
C ILE A 22 17.47 -28.99 -47.39
N THR A 23 16.92 -29.08 -48.61
CA THR A 23 15.69 -28.36 -48.97
C THR A 23 14.46 -29.00 -48.32
N GLU A 24 14.37 -30.33 -48.32
CA GLU A 24 13.29 -31.11 -47.71
C GLU A 24 13.21 -30.95 -46.18
N LYS A 25 14.37 -30.91 -45.51
CA LYS A 25 14.49 -30.80 -44.04
C LYS A 25 15.06 -29.46 -43.55
N SER A 26 14.83 -28.42 -44.35
CA SER A 26 15.35 -27.08 -44.08
C SER A 26 14.87 -26.52 -42.74
N GLY A 27 13.65 -26.86 -42.32
CA GLY A 27 13.09 -26.48 -41.02
C GLY A 27 13.88 -27.07 -39.85
N GLU A 28 14.20 -28.36 -39.90
CA GLU A 28 14.95 -29.07 -38.86
C GLU A 28 16.38 -28.56 -38.73
N PHE A 29 17.03 -28.27 -39.86
CA PHE A 29 18.37 -27.68 -39.86
C PHE A 29 18.39 -26.28 -39.22
N VAL A 30 17.46 -25.43 -39.65
CA VAL A 30 17.37 -24.06 -39.14
C VAL A 30 17.10 -24.07 -37.63
N VAL A 31 16.25 -24.96 -37.15
CA VAL A 31 15.99 -25.11 -35.71
C VAL A 31 17.24 -25.55 -34.97
N GLY A 32 17.94 -26.60 -35.41
CA GLY A 32 19.14 -27.10 -34.73
C GLY A 32 20.25 -26.04 -34.63
N ALA A 33 20.47 -25.30 -35.72
CA ALA A 33 21.44 -24.21 -35.74
C ALA A 33 21.05 -23.04 -34.83
N SER A 34 19.76 -22.71 -34.78
CA SER A 34 19.26 -21.59 -33.97
C SER A 34 19.26 -21.92 -32.48
N VAL A 35 18.93 -23.17 -32.11
CA VAL A 35 19.01 -23.67 -30.73
C VAL A 35 20.46 -23.59 -30.22
N ASP A 36 21.43 -24.05 -31.00
CA ASP A 36 22.84 -23.98 -30.60
C ASP A 36 23.33 -22.54 -30.49
N GLY A 37 22.95 -21.66 -31.43
CA GLY A 37 23.24 -20.23 -31.35
C GLY A 37 22.69 -19.58 -30.07
N SER A 38 21.50 -19.99 -29.62
CA SER A 38 20.89 -19.50 -28.38
C SER A 38 21.66 -19.96 -27.14
N ILE A 39 22.07 -21.23 -27.11
CA ILE A 39 22.94 -21.79 -26.05
C ILE A 39 24.25 -20.99 -25.99
N GLN A 40 24.88 -20.76 -27.13
CA GLN A 40 26.13 -20.00 -27.22
C GLN A 40 25.95 -18.55 -26.76
N LEU A 41 24.89 -17.87 -27.18
CA LEU A 41 24.59 -16.49 -26.77
C LEU A 41 24.43 -16.39 -25.25
N ILE A 42 23.66 -17.29 -24.64
CA ILE A 42 23.46 -17.30 -23.19
C ILE A 42 24.80 -17.57 -22.49
N LEU A 43 25.59 -18.55 -22.93
CA LEU A 43 26.90 -18.84 -22.34
C LEU A 43 27.86 -17.65 -22.45
N LEU A 44 27.96 -17.02 -23.63
CA LEU A 44 28.81 -15.86 -23.85
C LEU A 44 28.42 -14.67 -22.96
N ASN A 45 27.11 -14.41 -22.80
CA ASN A 45 26.64 -13.36 -21.92
C ASN A 45 26.93 -13.67 -20.44
N TYR A 46 26.87 -14.94 -20.05
CA TYR A 46 27.20 -15.36 -18.69
C TYR A 46 28.70 -15.26 -18.38
N ASP A 47 29.53 -15.56 -19.36
CA ASP A 47 30.99 -15.51 -19.23
C ASP A 47 31.50 -14.06 -19.42
N ASN A 48 30.74 -13.20 -20.13
CA ASN A 48 31.04 -11.78 -20.36
C ASN A 48 29.79 -10.90 -20.13
N PRO A 49 29.50 -10.49 -18.88
CA PRO A 49 28.24 -9.82 -18.52
C PRO A 49 28.07 -8.41 -19.09
N ASP A 50 29.17 -7.72 -19.43
CA ASP A 50 29.16 -6.38 -20.02
C ASP A 50 29.08 -6.40 -21.55
N LEU A 51 29.14 -7.59 -22.16
CA LEU A 51 29.09 -7.75 -23.61
C LEU A 51 27.70 -7.41 -24.14
N ARG A 52 27.60 -6.43 -25.04
CA ARG A 52 26.31 -6.06 -25.63
C ARG A 52 25.78 -7.21 -26.48
N PRO A 53 24.46 -7.46 -26.54
CA PRO A 53 23.93 -8.56 -27.33
C PRO A 53 24.40 -8.57 -28.78
N ALA A 54 24.43 -7.40 -29.44
CA ALA A 54 24.92 -7.26 -30.82
C ALA A 54 26.40 -7.65 -31.00
N GLU A 55 27.23 -7.47 -29.97
CA GLU A 55 28.65 -7.87 -29.99
C GLU A 55 28.80 -9.36 -29.71
N ALA A 56 27.98 -9.91 -28.81
CA ALA A 56 27.91 -11.35 -28.55
C ALA A 56 27.50 -12.12 -29.82
N TRP A 57 26.56 -11.57 -30.61
CA TRP A 57 26.17 -12.13 -31.92
C TRP A 57 27.33 -12.28 -32.89
N ALA A 58 28.25 -11.31 -32.92
CA ALA A 58 29.40 -11.36 -33.81
C ALA A 58 30.40 -12.45 -33.42
N GLN A 59 30.35 -12.94 -32.18
CA GLN A 59 31.29 -13.89 -31.60
C GLN A 59 30.76 -15.34 -31.58
N LEU A 60 29.57 -15.60 -32.11
CA LEU A 60 29.03 -16.96 -32.18
C LEU A 60 29.86 -17.84 -33.13
N ASP A 61 30.10 -19.08 -32.71
CA ASP A 61 30.73 -20.13 -33.51
C ASP A 61 29.71 -20.66 -34.52
N LYS A 62 29.78 -20.07 -35.72
CA LYS A 62 28.93 -20.41 -36.86
C LYS A 62 29.16 -21.83 -37.37
N VAL A 63 30.35 -22.40 -37.15
CA VAL A 63 30.69 -23.78 -37.55
C VAL A 63 29.95 -24.76 -36.65
N GLN A 64 30.02 -24.54 -35.34
CA GLN A 64 29.29 -25.35 -34.36
C GLN A 64 27.76 -25.25 -34.55
N MET A 65 27.22 -24.07 -34.83
CA MET A 65 25.80 -23.90 -35.16
C MET A 65 25.40 -24.72 -36.40
N THR A 66 26.21 -24.68 -37.46
CA THR A 66 25.97 -25.43 -38.70
C THR A 66 25.95 -26.93 -38.45
N ARG A 67 26.90 -27.43 -37.65
CA ARG A 67 26.96 -28.84 -37.23
C ARG A 67 25.73 -29.27 -36.44
N SER A 68 25.28 -28.45 -35.48
CA SER A 68 24.05 -28.73 -34.71
C SER A 68 22.80 -28.74 -35.60
N GLY A 69 22.73 -27.87 -36.62
CA GLY A 69 21.67 -27.91 -37.63
C GLY A 69 21.64 -29.23 -38.40
N VAL A 70 22.80 -29.74 -38.79
CA VAL A 70 22.92 -31.05 -39.45
C VAL A 70 22.49 -32.19 -38.54
N GLU A 71 22.92 -32.19 -37.28
CA GLU A 71 22.53 -33.23 -36.32
C GLU A 71 21.00 -33.27 -36.12
N ALA A 72 20.34 -32.11 -36.08
CA ALA A 72 18.89 -32.00 -36.01
C ALA A 72 18.19 -32.54 -37.28
N MET A 73 18.67 -32.17 -38.47
CA MET A 73 18.20 -32.69 -39.76
C MET A 73 18.27 -34.23 -39.85
N LEU A 74 19.34 -34.81 -39.29
CA LEU A 74 19.57 -36.24 -39.23
C LEU A 74 18.75 -36.95 -38.12
N GLY A 75 17.84 -36.24 -37.45
CA GLY A 75 16.93 -36.78 -36.45
C GLY A 75 17.60 -37.09 -35.11
N LYS A 76 18.78 -36.52 -34.84
CA LYS A 76 19.51 -36.73 -33.58
C LYS A 76 19.10 -35.75 -32.47
N VAL A 77 18.29 -34.73 -32.78
CA VAL A 77 17.76 -33.74 -31.82
C VAL A 77 16.28 -33.47 -32.11
N TYR A 78 15.43 -33.59 -31.09
CA TYR A 78 13.97 -33.55 -31.19
C TYR A 78 13.43 -32.12 -31.35
N LEU A 79 12.35 -31.98 -32.14
CA LEU A 79 12.06 -30.76 -32.87
C LEU A 79 10.57 -30.38 -32.92
N GLU A 80 9.72 -30.95 -32.07
CA GLU A 80 8.27 -30.73 -32.25
C GLU A 80 7.78 -29.37 -31.71
N ALA A 81 8.52 -28.70 -30.81
CA ALA A 81 8.12 -27.41 -30.25
C ALA A 81 8.77 -26.17 -30.91
N ALA A 82 9.86 -26.37 -31.66
CA ALA A 82 10.66 -25.27 -32.22
C ALA A 82 10.15 -24.77 -33.58
N VAL A 83 9.43 -25.63 -34.33
CA VAL A 83 8.97 -25.34 -35.70
C VAL A 83 7.91 -24.24 -35.75
N SER A 84 7.12 -24.05 -34.69
CA SER A 84 6.01 -23.08 -34.72
C SER A 84 6.43 -21.63 -34.45
N CYS A 85 7.47 -21.34 -33.67
CA CYS A 85 7.87 -19.97 -33.33
C CYS A 85 9.00 -19.41 -34.21
N LEU A 86 9.93 -20.27 -34.67
CA LEU A 86 10.95 -19.86 -35.66
C LEU A 86 10.32 -19.57 -37.03
N GLY A 87 9.17 -20.17 -37.32
CA GLY A 87 8.33 -19.85 -38.47
C GLY A 87 8.04 -18.35 -38.56
N ASP A 88 7.61 -17.70 -37.49
CA ASP A 88 7.23 -16.27 -37.51
C ASP A 88 8.43 -15.28 -37.50
N ALA A 89 9.61 -15.75 -37.07
CA ALA A 89 10.85 -14.96 -37.15
C ALA A 89 11.42 -14.97 -38.58
N ILE A 90 11.19 -16.05 -39.32
CA ILE A 90 11.71 -16.26 -40.68
C ILE A 90 10.65 -15.96 -41.73
N TYR A 91 9.36 -16.00 -41.39
CA TYR A 91 8.23 -15.68 -42.24
C TYR A 91 7.48 -14.46 -41.70
N SER A 92 7.16 -13.52 -42.59
CA SER A 92 6.25 -12.39 -42.32
C SER A 92 5.12 -12.43 -43.34
N ASN A 93 3.87 -12.41 -42.88
CA ASN A 93 2.68 -12.41 -43.75
C ASN A 93 2.69 -13.52 -44.80
N GLY A 94 3.08 -14.75 -44.41
CA GLY A 94 3.11 -15.90 -45.31
C GLY A 94 4.23 -15.88 -46.36
N LYS A 95 5.22 -14.98 -46.24
CA LYS A 95 6.42 -14.93 -47.09
C LYS A 95 7.68 -15.03 -46.24
N MET A 96 8.69 -15.74 -46.73
CA MET A 96 10.01 -15.72 -46.10
C MET A 96 10.58 -14.29 -46.12
N ARG A 97 11.04 -13.83 -44.96
CA ARG A 97 11.86 -12.62 -44.82
C ARG A 97 13.14 -12.81 -45.64
N THR A 98 13.56 -11.74 -46.29
CA THR A 98 14.76 -11.70 -47.11
C THR A 98 16.02 -11.86 -46.26
N TYR A 99 17.12 -12.28 -46.91
CA TYR A 99 18.41 -12.47 -46.25
C TYR A 99 18.87 -11.22 -45.47
N GLN A 100 18.70 -10.02 -46.04
CA GLN A 100 19.04 -8.75 -45.37
C GLN A 100 18.13 -8.46 -44.17
N GLU A 101 16.86 -8.86 -44.20
CA GLU A 101 15.95 -8.71 -43.07
C GLU A 101 16.34 -9.66 -41.93
N VAL A 102 16.72 -10.90 -42.23
CA VAL A 102 17.13 -11.93 -41.25
C VAL A 102 18.52 -11.69 -40.67
N VAL A 103 19.48 -11.19 -41.46
CA VAL A 103 20.86 -10.91 -41.00
C VAL A 103 21.08 -9.46 -40.58
N SER A 104 20.04 -8.62 -40.66
CA SER A 104 20.05 -7.34 -39.96
C SER A 104 20.21 -7.59 -38.45
N THR A 105 20.74 -6.62 -37.72
CA THR A 105 20.83 -6.70 -36.25
C THR A 105 19.48 -7.08 -35.64
N GLN A 106 18.39 -6.55 -36.20
CA GLN A 106 17.03 -6.87 -35.74
C GLN A 106 16.57 -8.27 -36.13
N GLY A 107 16.85 -8.76 -37.34
CA GLY A 107 16.48 -10.12 -37.76
C GLY A 107 17.25 -11.22 -37.05
N ALA A 108 18.51 -10.97 -36.71
CA ALA A 108 19.33 -11.88 -35.92
C ALA A 108 18.82 -11.93 -34.48
N ILE A 109 18.42 -10.78 -33.93
CA ILE A 109 17.70 -10.68 -32.65
C ILE A 109 16.37 -11.45 -32.73
N ASP A 110 15.56 -11.29 -33.79
CA ASP A 110 14.29 -12.01 -33.97
C ASP A 110 14.46 -13.54 -34.08
N CYS A 111 15.52 -14.01 -34.75
CA CYS A 111 15.84 -15.44 -34.81
C CYS A 111 16.32 -15.98 -33.45
N ALA A 112 17.12 -15.20 -32.72
CA ALA A 112 17.49 -15.50 -31.34
C ALA A 112 16.30 -15.58 -30.40
N LEU A 113 15.40 -14.60 -30.54
CA LEU A 113 14.15 -14.48 -29.81
C LEU A 113 13.31 -15.75 -30.01
N GLY A 114 13.15 -16.18 -31.27
CA GLY A 114 12.46 -17.42 -31.62
C GLY A 114 13.15 -18.68 -31.09
N ALA A 115 14.48 -18.70 -31.09
CA ALA A 115 15.27 -19.87 -30.71
C ALA A 115 15.45 -20.04 -29.19
N ILE A 116 15.60 -18.95 -28.42
CA ILE A 116 15.56 -18.96 -26.94
C ILE A 116 14.17 -19.44 -26.49
N THR A 117 13.12 -18.99 -27.18
CA THR A 117 11.74 -19.42 -26.95
C THR A 117 11.55 -20.91 -27.26
N ALA A 118 12.05 -21.38 -28.39
CA ALA A 118 12.03 -22.80 -28.77
C ALA A 118 12.82 -23.68 -27.79
N PHE A 119 14.02 -23.25 -27.38
CA PHE A 119 14.87 -23.94 -26.42
C PHE A 119 14.19 -24.09 -25.06
N GLY A 120 13.56 -23.02 -24.56
CA GLY A 120 12.79 -23.09 -23.32
C GLY A 120 11.62 -24.09 -23.42
N ALA A 121 10.96 -24.21 -24.57
CA ALA A 121 9.88 -25.18 -24.75
C ALA A 121 10.38 -26.63 -24.68
N ASP A 122 11.55 -26.91 -25.27
CA ASP A 122 12.19 -28.23 -25.30
C ASP A 122 12.77 -28.63 -23.93
N ALA A 123 13.23 -27.66 -23.13
CA ALA A 123 13.73 -27.91 -21.77
C ALA A 123 12.68 -28.57 -20.86
N THR A 124 11.40 -28.19 -21.02
CA THR A 124 10.25 -28.82 -20.35
C THR A 124 9.98 -30.27 -20.79
N ALA A 125 10.43 -30.68 -21.98
CA ALA A 125 10.22 -32.02 -22.55
C ALA A 125 11.28 -33.08 -22.12
N LYS A 126 12.21 -32.71 -21.21
CA LYS A 126 13.14 -33.60 -20.47
C LYS A 126 14.19 -34.39 -21.30
N LYS A 127 14.48 -34.05 -22.56
CA LYS A 127 15.55 -34.67 -23.37
C LYS A 127 16.71 -33.72 -23.74
N LEU A 128 17.17 -32.93 -22.78
CA LEU A 128 18.28 -31.99 -23.01
C LEU A 128 19.66 -32.67 -23.03
N GLY A 129 20.49 -32.32 -24.02
CA GLY A 129 21.93 -32.65 -24.04
C GLY A 129 22.74 -31.93 -22.95
N THR A 130 24.01 -32.31 -22.75
CA THR A 130 24.87 -31.81 -21.66
C THR A 130 25.03 -30.29 -21.65
N ARG A 131 25.23 -29.64 -22.81
CA ARG A 131 25.36 -28.18 -22.93
C ARG A 131 24.07 -27.45 -22.54
N ALA A 132 22.93 -27.99 -22.96
CA ALA A 132 21.61 -27.45 -22.63
C ALA A 132 21.32 -27.53 -21.11
N LYS A 133 21.69 -28.65 -20.46
CA LYS A 133 21.61 -28.78 -19.00
C LYS A 133 22.51 -27.77 -18.28
N ALA A 134 23.72 -27.53 -18.79
CA ALA A 134 24.63 -26.55 -18.20
C ALA A 134 24.06 -25.12 -18.29
N VAL A 135 23.41 -24.76 -19.40
CA VAL A 135 22.71 -23.48 -19.53
C VAL A 135 21.55 -23.38 -18.54
N MET A 136 20.72 -24.41 -18.43
CA MET A 136 19.61 -24.43 -17.45
C MET A 136 20.10 -24.22 -16.02
N ILE A 137 21.21 -24.87 -15.64
CA ILE A 137 21.84 -24.69 -14.33
C ILE A 137 22.32 -23.24 -14.17
N LYS A 138 23.09 -22.70 -15.13
CA LYS A 138 23.55 -21.31 -15.10
C LYS A 138 22.37 -20.32 -14.95
N VAL A 139 21.30 -20.50 -15.73
CA VAL A 139 20.11 -19.62 -15.66
C VAL A 139 19.40 -19.70 -14.31
N ARG A 140 19.25 -20.90 -13.76
CA ARG A 140 18.67 -21.10 -12.43
C ARG A 140 19.55 -20.52 -11.32
N ASP A 141 20.86 -20.63 -11.45
CA ASP A 141 21.82 -20.19 -10.44
C ASP A 141 22.12 -18.68 -10.52
N SER A 142 21.80 -18.00 -11.64
CA SER A 142 21.94 -16.55 -11.78
C SER A 142 20.81 -15.91 -12.61
N PRO A 143 19.55 -16.00 -12.14
CA PRO A 143 18.37 -15.51 -12.86
C PRO A 143 18.44 -14.01 -13.21
N GLU A 144 19.13 -13.19 -12.42
CA GLU A 144 19.39 -11.77 -12.72
C GLU A 144 20.01 -11.56 -14.10
N ARG A 145 21.04 -12.35 -14.43
CA ARG A 145 21.76 -12.25 -15.70
C ARG A 145 20.87 -12.63 -16.87
N PHE A 146 20.04 -13.66 -16.68
CA PHE A 146 19.07 -14.08 -17.68
C PHE A 146 18.01 -13.00 -17.93
N VAL A 147 17.43 -12.43 -16.87
CA VAL A 147 16.45 -11.34 -17.00
C VAL A 147 17.07 -10.10 -17.65
N LYS A 148 18.31 -9.74 -17.29
CA LYS A 148 19.04 -8.64 -17.91
C LYS A 148 19.24 -8.88 -19.41
N LEU A 149 19.74 -10.07 -19.80
CA LEU A 149 19.91 -10.43 -21.20
C LEU A 149 18.60 -10.30 -21.99
N LEU A 150 17.49 -10.81 -21.46
CA LEU A 150 16.20 -10.72 -22.13
C LEU A 150 15.67 -9.28 -22.18
N THR A 151 15.93 -8.47 -21.16
CA THR A 151 15.58 -7.05 -21.16
C THR A 151 16.39 -6.28 -22.21
N ASP A 152 17.70 -6.54 -22.31
CA ASP A 152 18.60 -5.93 -23.31
C ASP A 152 18.23 -6.36 -24.74
N LEU A 153 17.62 -7.54 -24.89
CA LEU A 153 17.04 -8.06 -26.13
C LEU A 153 15.60 -7.56 -26.39
N ASN A 154 15.10 -6.64 -25.56
CA ASN A 154 13.80 -5.99 -25.70
C ASN A 154 12.59 -6.95 -25.61
N PHE A 155 12.71 -8.03 -24.84
CA PHE A 155 11.57 -8.89 -24.51
C PHE A 155 10.58 -8.17 -23.57
N THR A 156 9.28 -8.45 -23.74
CA THR A 156 8.24 -7.99 -22.82
C THR A 156 8.24 -8.80 -21.53
N ASP A 157 7.69 -8.25 -20.44
CA ASP A 157 7.68 -8.91 -19.13
C ASP A 157 6.99 -10.29 -19.15
N ASP A 158 5.90 -10.40 -19.90
CA ASP A 158 5.19 -11.68 -20.09
C ASP A 158 6.07 -12.71 -20.82
N GLN A 159 6.83 -12.27 -21.83
CA GLN A 159 7.78 -13.17 -22.50
C GLN A 159 8.91 -13.59 -21.56
N ILE A 160 9.47 -12.66 -20.77
CA ILE A 160 10.53 -12.96 -19.79
C ILE A 160 10.00 -13.94 -18.72
N LEU A 161 8.77 -13.76 -18.24
CA LEU A 161 8.13 -14.66 -17.27
C LEU A 161 7.94 -16.09 -17.83
N ARG A 162 7.41 -16.20 -19.06
CA ARG A 162 7.21 -17.49 -19.73
C ARG A 162 8.54 -18.20 -19.97
N LEU A 163 9.57 -17.46 -20.37
CA LEU A 163 10.92 -17.99 -20.54
C LEU A 163 11.54 -18.39 -19.19
N GLY A 164 11.46 -17.56 -18.17
CA GLY A 164 11.96 -17.90 -16.84
C GLY A 164 11.37 -19.22 -16.31
N ALA A 165 10.05 -19.41 -16.43
CA ALA A 165 9.38 -20.65 -16.04
C ALA A 165 9.91 -21.88 -16.79
N ARG A 166 10.17 -21.73 -18.10
CA ARG A 166 10.78 -22.79 -18.95
C ARG A 166 12.20 -23.15 -18.52
N PHE A 167 12.94 -22.19 -17.98
CA PHE A 167 14.29 -22.38 -17.46
C PHE A 167 14.33 -22.75 -15.96
N GLY A 168 13.17 -23.01 -15.34
CA GLY A 168 13.08 -23.39 -13.92
C GLY A 168 13.33 -22.23 -12.96
N VAL A 169 13.20 -20.98 -13.43
CA VAL A 169 13.24 -19.77 -12.60
C VAL A 169 11.82 -19.45 -12.13
N SER A 170 11.64 -19.19 -10.83
CA SER A 170 10.32 -18.85 -10.29
C SER A 170 9.83 -17.50 -10.83
N SER A 171 8.50 -17.40 -11.02
CA SER A 171 7.82 -16.15 -11.40
C SER A 171 8.25 -14.99 -10.49
N LYS A 172 8.20 -15.19 -9.17
CA LYS A 172 8.68 -14.23 -8.16
C LYS A 172 10.10 -13.73 -8.46
N SER A 173 11.05 -14.62 -8.73
CA SER A 173 12.45 -14.23 -9.00
C SER A 173 12.54 -13.40 -10.27
N VAL A 174 11.88 -13.84 -11.35
CA VAL A 174 11.85 -13.08 -12.61
C VAL A 174 11.29 -11.68 -12.38
N ARG A 175 10.17 -11.57 -11.66
CA ARG A 175 9.52 -10.30 -11.37
C ARG A 175 10.43 -9.36 -10.58
N PHE A 176 11.11 -9.90 -9.56
CA PHE A 176 12.04 -9.15 -8.72
C PHE A 176 13.18 -8.55 -9.54
N TYR A 177 13.80 -9.34 -10.42
CA TYR A 177 14.90 -8.84 -11.24
C TYR A 177 14.45 -7.86 -12.34
N ILE A 178 13.25 -8.03 -12.90
CA ILE A 178 12.66 -7.03 -13.81
C ILE A 178 12.50 -5.69 -13.07
N PHE A 179 11.91 -5.71 -11.86
CA PHE A 179 11.76 -4.51 -11.04
C PHE A 179 13.13 -3.86 -10.73
N LYS A 180 14.08 -4.65 -10.22
CA LYS A 180 15.43 -4.18 -9.86
C LYS A 180 16.13 -3.49 -11.02
N LEU A 181 16.04 -4.05 -12.23
CA LEU A 181 16.66 -3.49 -13.44
C LEU A 181 15.99 -2.19 -13.88
N ARG A 182 14.65 -2.14 -13.91
CA ARG A 182 13.90 -0.97 -14.40
C ARG A 182 13.90 0.21 -13.44
N THR A 183 13.91 -0.08 -12.15
CA THR A 183 13.85 0.95 -11.09
C THR A 183 15.24 1.35 -10.59
N ARG A 184 16.32 0.90 -11.24
CA ARG A 184 17.70 1.09 -10.78
C ARG A 184 18.06 2.55 -10.47
N LEU A 185 17.58 3.51 -11.27
CA LEU A 185 17.84 4.94 -11.02
C LEU A 185 17.12 5.44 -9.76
N LYS A 186 15.82 5.16 -9.61
CA LYS A 186 15.07 5.50 -8.39
C LYS A 186 15.64 4.80 -7.16
N LEU A 187 16.03 3.52 -7.28
CA LEU A 187 16.68 2.77 -6.21
C LEU A 187 18.01 3.42 -5.80
N ALA A 188 18.79 3.96 -6.73
CA ALA A 188 20.07 4.61 -6.42
C ALA A 188 19.91 5.90 -5.59
N GLU A 189 18.74 6.54 -5.60
CA GLU A 189 18.44 7.74 -4.82
C GLU A 189 17.96 7.42 -3.39
N LEU A 190 17.59 6.16 -3.12
CA LEU A 190 17.10 5.73 -1.80
C LEU A 190 18.26 5.35 -0.89
N GLN A 191 18.39 6.05 0.25
CA GLN A 191 19.38 5.72 1.28
C GLN A 191 19.31 4.27 1.80
N ASN A 192 18.15 3.60 1.65
CA ASN A 192 17.90 2.25 2.13
C ASN A 192 17.44 1.28 1.02
N SER A 193 17.95 1.46 -0.21
CA SER A 193 17.59 0.60 -1.34
C SER A 193 17.80 -0.90 -1.06
N ASP A 194 18.85 -1.25 -0.32
CA ASP A 194 19.17 -2.64 0.01
C ASP A 194 18.11 -3.28 0.90
N ALA A 195 17.50 -2.52 1.81
CA ALA A 195 16.41 -3.01 2.65
C ALA A 195 15.14 -3.29 1.82
N LEU A 196 14.80 -2.40 0.88
CA LEU A 196 13.69 -2.62 -0.06
C LEU A 196 13.94 -3.86 -0.91
N LEU A 197 15.15 -4.01 -1.46
CA LEU A 197 15.50 -5.17 -2.26
C LEU A 197 15.41 -6.47 -1.45
N LYS A 198 15.86 -6.45 -0.19
CA LYS A 198 15.73 -7.58 0.72
C LYS A 198 14.26 -7.94 1.00
N ASP A 199 13.41 -6.95 1.22
CA ASP A 199 11.97 -7.17 1.43
C ASP A 199 11.29 -7.76 0.20
N LEU A 200 11.63 -7.28 -0.99
CA LEU A 200 11.07 -7.79 -2.25
C LEU A 200 11.60 -9.20 -2.57
N GLU A 201 12.87 -9.47 -2.27
CA GLU A 201 13.46 -10.79 -2.43
C GLU A 201 12.84 -11.80 -1.45
N ALA A 202 12.54 -11.38 -0.21
CA ALA A 202 11.89 -12.21 0.80
C ALA A 202 10.36 -12.31 0.62
N GLY A 203 9.70 -11.26 0.14
CA GLY A 203 8.25 -11.08 0.07
C GLY A 203 7.51 -12.05 -0.86
N ASP A 204 6.19 -12.03 -0.86
CA ASP A 204 5.42 -12.91 -1.76
C ASP A 204 5.40 -12.41 -3.20
N GLU A 205 4.85 -13.21 -4.11
CA GLU A 205 4.74 -12.82 -5.52
C GLU A 205 3.84 -11.57 -5.71
N ALA A 206 2.86 -11.34 -4.84
CA ALA A 206 1.94 -10.23 -4.94
C ALA A 206 2.63 -8.90 -4.65
N LEU A 207 3.48 -8.84 -3.62
CA LEU A 207 4.28 -7.65 -3.30
C LEU A 207 5.19 -7.27 -4.46
N VAL A 208 5.96 -8.24 -4.97
CA VAL A 208 6.87 -7.99 -6.11
C VAL A 208 6.09 -7.51 -7.33
N LYS A 209 4.94 -8.15 -7.63
CA LYS A 209 4.07 -7.75 -8.74
C LYS A 209 3.56 -6.31 -8.57
N ALA A 210 3.14 -5.91 -7.37
CA ALA A 210 2.63 -4.57 -7.12
C ALA A 210 3.68 -3.49 -7.40
N PHE A 211 4.93 -3.69 -6.98
CA PHE A 211 6.03 -2.77 -7.28
C PHE A 211 6.41 -2.70 -8.77
N GLN A 212 6.22 -3.80 -9.51
CA GLN A 212 6.39 -3.78 -10.96
C GLN A 212 5.32 -2.96 -11.67
N GLU A 213 4.06 -3.08 -11.22
CA GLU A 213 2.91 -2.40 -11.82
C GLU A 213 2.86 -0.92 -11.41
N ASN A 214 3.35 -0.60 -10.21
CA ASN A 214 3.33 0.75 -9.68
C ASN A 214 4.65 1.07 -8.96
N VAL A 215 5.56 1.71 -9.69
CA VAL A 215 6.85 2.14 -9.16
C VAL A 215 6.73 3.22 -8.08
N GLU A 216 5.61 3.94 -7.99
CA GLU A 216 5.39 4.96 -6.94
C GLU A 216 5.15 4.32 -5.55
N LEU A 217 4.93 2.99 -5.47
CA LEU A 217 4.91 2.28 -4.19
C LEU A 217 6.25 2.36 -3.44
N VAL A 218 7.34 2.75 -4.12
CA VAL A 218 8.63 3.03 -3.49
C VAL A 218 8.52 4.14 -2.43
N ASP A 219 7.74 5.17 -2.70
CA ASP A 219 7.53 6.29 -1.78
C ASP A 219 6.66 5.88 -0.59
N ALA A 220 5.62 5.08 -0.85
CA ALA A 220 4.81 4.48 0.20
C ALA A 220 5.64 3.55 1.10
N TRP A 221 6.50 2.72 0.51
CA TRP A 221 7.41 1.86 1.26
C TRP A 221 8.41 2.66 2.09
N LYS A 222 8.95 3.75 1.54
CA LYS A 222 9.83 4.65 2.30
C LYS A 222 9.13 5.19 3.55
N ALA A 223 7.84 5.54 3.47
CA ALA A 223 7.07 6.00 4.63
C ALA A 223 6.88 4.94 5.72
N VAL A 224 6.97 3.64 5.40
CA VAL A 224 6.77 2.53 6.35
C VAL A 224 8.01 1.71 6.63
N ARG A 225 9.16 2.03 6.03
CA ARG A 225 10.37 1.19 6.04
C ARG A 225 10.88 0.84 7.44
N ASP A 226 10.67 1.73 8.40
CA ASP A 226 11.10 1.58 9.80
C ASP A 226 10.01 0.99 10.71
N LEU A 227 8.85 0.64 10.16
CA LEU A 227 7.75 -0.02 10.87
C LEU A 227 7.94 -1.55 10.89
N PRO A 228 7.16 -2.29 11.70
CA PRO A 228 7.22 -3.75 11.71
C PRO A 228 7.07 -4.36 10.31
N GLU A 229 7.71 -5.51 10.10
CA GLU A 229 7.68 -6.23 8.82
C GLU A 229 6.26 -6.44 8.29
N SER A 230 5.33 -6.81 9.18
CA SER A 230 3.92 -7.01 8.85
C SER A 230 3.23 -5.79 8.22
N VAL A 231 3.73 -4.58 8.48
CA VAL A 231 3.18 -3.33 7.93
C VAL A 231 3.83 -3.02 6.58
N ARG A 232 5.16 -3.06 6.51
CA ARG A 232 5.93 -2.60 5.35
C ARG A 232 5.95 -3.57 4.17
N THR A 233 5.69 -4.86 4.40
CA THR A 233 5.56 -5.87 3.33
C THR A 233 4.12 -6.12 2.90
N ASN A 234 3.14 -5.45 3.52
CA ASN A 234 1.73 -5.60 3.18
C ASN A 234 1.38 -4.71 1.98
N THR A 235 1.10 -5.33 0.84
CA THR A 235 0.78 -4.64 -0.41
C THR A 235 -0.40 -3.68 -0.28
N SER A 236 -1.47 -4.05 0.45
CA SER A 236 -2.62 -3.17 0.63
C SER A 236 -2.29 -1.92 1.44
N ASN A 237 -1.39 -2.02 2.42
CA ASN A 237 -0.89 -0.86 3.15
C ASN A 237 -0.14 0.10 2.21
N LEU A 238 0.74 -0.44 1.37
CA LEU A 238 1.51 0.36 0.41
C LEU A 238 0.60 1.05 -0.62
N GLU A 239 -0.42 0.35 -1.12
CA GLU A 239 -1.41 0.92 -2.04
C GLU A 239 -2.21 2.05 -1.38
N ASN A 240 -2.69 1.85 -0.16
CA ASN A 240 -3.45 2.86 0.58
C ASN A 240 -2.58 4.10 0.89
N LEU A 241 -1.33 3.90 1.30
CA LEU A 241 -0.40 5.00 1.52
C LEU A 241 -0.04 5.72 0.23
N ASN A 242 0.11 5.02 -0.89
CA ASN A 242 0.34 5.64 -2.18
C ASN A 242 -0.84 6.53 -2.61
N LYS A 243 -2.09 6.15 -2.28
CA LYS A 243 -3.25 7.04 -2.47
C LYS A 243 -3.16 8.26 -1.56
N ALA A 244 -2.80 8.08 -0.30
CA ALA A 244 -2.65 9.16 0.66
C ALA A 244 -1.52 10.15 0.33
N LEU A 245 -0.43 9.68 -0.28
CA LEU A 245 0.71 10.51 -0.72
C LEU A 245 0.36 11.44 -1.89
N LYS A 246 -0.75 11.20 -2.59
CA LYS A 246 -1.26 12.12 -3.63
C LYS A 246 -1.97 13.35 -3.05
N GLN A 247 -2.06 13.46 -1.73
CA GLN A 247 -2.62 14.62 -1.06
C GLN A 247 -1.71 15.84 -1.20
N ASP A 248 -2.30 16.97 -1.58
CA ASP A 248 -1.58 18.25 -1.65
C ASP A 248 -0.98 18.64 -0.29
N GLY A 249 0.32 18.92 -0.28
CA GLY A 249 1.04 19.46 0.88
C GLY A 249 1.59 18.43 1.86
N TYR A 250 1.37 17.13 1.65
CA TYR A 250 1.86 16.06 2.53
C TYR A 250 2.67 15.03 1.75
N GLY A 251 3.96 14.96 2.02
CA GLY A 251 4.89 14.04 1.34
C GLY A 251 5.30 12.85 2.19
N VAL A 252 6.25 12.07 1.67
CA VAL A 252 6.75 10.84 2.28
C VAL A 252 7.25 11.05 3.69
N ASP A 253 8.11 12.05 3.90
CA ASP A 253 8.75 12.28 5.21
C ASP A 253 7.71 12.63 6.29
N TYR A 254 6.63 13.35 5.92
CA TYR A 254 5.52 13.63 6.82
C TYR A 254 4.80 12.35 7.25
N PHE A 255 4.48 11.46 6.30
CA PHE A 255 3.82 10.19 6.63
C PHE A 255 4.73 9.24 7.40
N GLU A 256 6.04 9.27 7.14
CA GLU A 256 7.04 8.51 7.90
C GLU A 256 6.98 8.91 9.39
N ASP A 257 7.06 10.21 9.69
CA ASP A 257 6.98 10.72 11.06
C ASP A 257 5.60 10.48 11.68
N LEU A 258 4.53 10.69 10.91
CA LEU A 258 3.16 10.49 11.36
C LEU A 258 2.91 9.05 11.80
N LEU A 259 3.30 8.07 10.98
CA LEU A 259 3.09 6.66 11.28
C LEU A 259 3.97 6.20 12.46
N LYS A 260 5.22 6.68 12.55
CA LYS A 260 6.08 6.44 13.72
C LYS A 260 5.49 6.99 15.01
N SER A 261 4.69 8.06 14.94
CA SER A 261 4.02 8.64 16.10
C SER A 261 2.79 7.85 16.58
N LYS A 262 2.28 6.89 15.79
CA LYS A 262 1.08 6.13 16.15
C LYS A 262 1.45 4.90 16.97
N GLU A 263 0.71 4.67 18.05
CA GLU A 263 0.87 3.48 18.91
C GLU A 263 0.63 2.19 18.11
N ASN A 264 -0.36 2.20 17.22
CA ASN A 264 -0.62 1.10 16.29
C ASN A 264 -0.73 1.65 14.84
N PRO A 265 0.39 1.66 14.09
CA PRO A 265 0.42 2.13 12.71
C PRO A 265 -0.46 1.31 11.76
N GLN A 266 -0.62 0.00 12.01
CA GLN A 266 -1.45 -0.87 11.18
C GLN A 266 -2.92 -0.44 11.27
N ASN A 267 -3.45 -0.32 12.49
CA ASN A 267 -4.83 0.15 12.70
C ASN A 267 -5.01 1.56 12.10
N PHE A 268 -4.02 2.44 12.22
CA PHE A 268 -4.13 3.78 11.63
C PHE A 268 -4.25 3.72 10.09
N ILE A 269 -3.50 2.83 9.44
CA ILE A 269 -3.60 2.62 7.99
C ILE A 269 -4.97 2.05 7.63
N ASP A 270 -5.43 1.03 8.35
CA ASP A 270 -6.69 0.34 8.08
C ASP A 270 -7.91 1.22 8.32
N ASP A 271 -7.91 2.03 9.38
CA ASP A 271 -9.07 2.81 9.80
C ASP A 271 -9.13 4.20 9.15
N TYR A 272 -7.98 4.80 8.80
CA TYR A 272 -7.92 6.19 8.37
C TYR A 272 -7.29 6.40 6.99
N VAL A 273 -6.15 5.77 6.72
CA VAL A 273 -5.46 5.92 5.43
C VAL A 273 -6.27 5.25 4.31
N SER A 274 -6.85 4.07 4.57
CA SER A 274 -7.67 3.29 3.62
C SER A 274 -8.89 4.04 3.09
N LYS A 275 -9.37 5.06 3.82
CA LYS A 275 -10.52 5.90 3.45
C LYS A 275 -10.18 6.90 2.34
N ILE A 276 -8.91 7.01 1.94
CA ILE A 276 -8.43 7.92 0.89
C ILE A 276 -8.43 7.21 -0.46
N GLY A 277 -9.07 7.83 -1.44
CA GLY A 277 -9.17 7.34 -2.82
C GLY A 277 -7.99 7.75 -3.69
N ASP A 278 -8.02 7.31 -4.95
CA ASP A 278 -6.89 7.42 -5.88
C ASP A 278 -6.50 8.86 -6.26
N ASN A 279 -7.34 9.84 -5.93
CA ASN A 279 -7.13 11.27 -6.14
C ASN A 279 -6.62 11.99 -4.89
N GLY A 280 -6.25 11.27 -3.83
CA GLY A 280 -5.82 11.86 -2.55
C GLY A 280 -6.96 12.47 -1.74
N LYS A 281 -8.23 12.24 -2.09
CA LYS A 281 -9.40 12.71 -1.33
C LYS A 281 -10.08 11.58 -0.58
N PHE A 282 -10.93 11.89 0.38
CA PHE A 282 -11.78 10.86 0.97
C PHE A 282 -12.73 10.27 -0.08
N VAL A 283 -12.95 8.96 0.02
CA VAL A 283 -13.97 8.26 -0.78
C VAL A 283 -15.39 8.67 -0.32
N ASP A 284 -15.56 8.96 0.98
CA ASP A 284 -16.82 9.44 1.54
C ASP A 284 -16.99 10.97 1.31
N ASN A 285 -18.04 11.33 0.57
CA ASN A 285 -18.32 12.73 0.22
C ASN A 285 -18.66 13.62 1.43
N THR A 286 -19.29 13.06 2.46
CA THR A 286 -19.62 13.80 3.69
C THR A 286 -18.33 14.13 4.44
N LEU A 287 -17.44 13.14 4.57
CA LEU A 287 -16.15 13.30 5.21
C LEU A 287 -15.25 14.30 4.47
N GLU A 288 -15.24 14.26 3.13
CA GLU A 288 -14.51 15.24 2.32
C GLU A 288 -15.09 16.67 2.47
N THR A 289 -16.41 16.81 2.60
CA THR A 289 -17.06 18.11 2.84
C THR A 289 -16.70 18.68 4.21
N ASP A 290 -16.72 17.84 5.25
CA ASP A 290 -16.29 18.21 6.61
C ASP A 290 -14.81 18.64 6.62
N TYR A 291 -13.94 17.89 5.93
CA TYR A 291 -12.52 18.22 5.84
C TYR A 291 -12.27 19.53 5.08
N THR A 292 -13.00 19.78 4.00
CA THR A 292 -12.92 21.05 3.25
C THR A 292 -13.32 22.24 4.14
N SER A 293 -14.36 22.08 4.96
CA SER A 293 -14.77 23.09 5.93
C SER A 293 -13.71 23.33 7.01
N TYR A 294 -13.04 22.26 7.46
CA TYR A 294 -11.90 22.34 8.37
C TYR A 294 -10.73 23.13 7.76
N ILE A 295 -10.33 22.85 6.51
CA ILE A 295 -9.27 23.59 5.81
C ILE A 295 -9.62 25.07 5.72
N ALA A 296 -10.84 25.40 5.29
CA ALA A 296 -11.28 26.79 5.16
C ALA A 296 -11.21 27.56 6.49
N ARG A 297 -11.50 26.88 7.61
CA ARG A 297 -11.32 27.45 8.95
C ARG A 297 -9.85 27.63 9.33
N LYS A 298 -8.98 26.66 9.03
CA LYS A 298 -7.55 26.76 9.31
C LYS A 298 -6.85 27.84 8.51
N ALA A 299 -7.25 28.04 7.26
CA ALA A 299 -6.80 29.18 6.46
C ALA A 299 -7.17 30.53 7.11
N LYS A 300 -8.39 30.66 7.68
CA LYS A 300 -8.80 31.87 8.42
C LYS A 300 -8.03 32.08 9.72
N GLU A 301 -7.56 30.99 10.34
CA GLU A 301 -6.76 31.02 11.58
C GLU A 301 -5.26 31.25 11.30
N ASP A 302 -4.84 31.34 10.03
CA ASP A 302 -3.44 31.35 9.59
C ASP A 302 -2.61 30.18 10.18
N LYS A 303 -3.21 28.99 10.16
CA LYS A 303 -2.60 27.76 10.69
C LYS A 303 -2.55 26.68 9.62
N PRO A 304 -1.48 25.86 9.58
CA PRO A 304 -1.43 24.71 8.70
C PRO A 304 -2.54 23.71 9.09
N PRO A 305 -3.27 23.15 8.10
CA PRO A 305 -4.18 22.04 8.36
C PRO A 305 -3.38 20.77 8.72
N ARG A 306 -4.10 19.76 9.23
CA ARG A 306 -3.61 18.38 9.33
C ARG A 306 -3.94 17.68 8.03
N ASP A 307 -3.23 16.61 7.68
CA ASP A 307 -3.62 15.76 6.55
C ASP A 307 -4.97 15.07 6.82
N ARG A 308 -5.55 14.47 5.79
CA ARG A 308 -6.85 13.79 5.90
C ARG A 308 -6.84 12.67 6.93
N ALA A 309 -5.86 11.77 6.90
CA ALA A 309 -5.83 10.61 7.78
C ALA A 309 -5.67 11.04 9.25
N ASP A 310 -4.72 11.94 9.55
CA ASP A 310 -4.52 12.44 10.92
C ASP A 310 -5.70 13.30 11.41
N TRP A 311 -6.29 14.11 10.53
CA TRP A 311 -7.50 14.86 10.85
C TRP A 311 -8.67 13.92 11.17
N ASN A 312 -8.88 12.87 10.38
CA ASN A 312 -9.97 11.93 10.59
C ASN A 312 -9.80 11.15 11.91
N HIS A 313 -8.58 10.69 12.19
CA HIS A 313 -8.25 10.07 13.46
C HIS A 313 -8.53 11.01 14.64
N THR A 314 -8.09 12.26 14.55
CA THR A 314 -8.37 13.27 15.58
C THR A 314 -9.86 13.56 15.72
N ARG A 315 -10.59 13.65 14.60
CA ARG A 315 -12.04 13.89 14.56
C ARG A 315 -12.79 12.75 15.23
N ASP A 316 -12.50 11.51 14.87
CA ASP A 316 -13.18 10.34 15.41
C ASP A 316 -12.93 10.20 16.91
N TYR A 317 -11.69 10.41 17.37
CA TYR A 317 -11.40 10.51 18.81
C TYR A 317 -12.22 11.63 19.47
N MET A 318 -12.27 12.82 18.87
CA MET A 318 -13.03 13.95 19.44
C MET A 318 -14.53 13.68 19.51
N LEU A 319 -15.09 12.95 18.56
CA LEU A 319 -16.52 12.64 18.49
C LEU A 319 -16.94 11.50 19.42
N ASN A 320 -16.07 10.50 19.61
CA ASN A 320 -16.46 9.26 20.26
C ASN A 320 -15.78 9.05 21.62
N ASP A 321 -14.49 9.36 21.73
CA ASP A 321 -13.65 8.90 22.83
C ASP A 321 -13.12 10.05 23.72
N SER A 322 -13.21 11.29 23.26
CA SER A 322 -12.69 12.43 24.02
C SER A 322 -13.51 12.71 25.29
N PRO A 323 -12.93 13.40 26.29
CA PRO A 323 -13.69 13.86 27.45
C PRO A 323 -14.93 14.70 27.08
N LEU A 324 -14.88 15.41 25.95
CA LEU A 324 -16.03 16.14 25.42
C LEU A 324 -17.11 15.19 24.88
N ALA A 325 -16.72 14.15 24.14
CA ALA A 325 -17.64 13.12 23.67
C ALA A 325 -18.32 12.40 24.83
N ARG A 326 -17.52 11.96 25.82
CA ARG A 326 -18.00 11.36 27.06
C ARG A 326 -18.99 12.29 27.79
N GLY A 327 -18.63 13.56 27.96
CA GLY A 327 -19.51 14.58 28.55
C GLY A 327 -20.81 14.80 27.78
N ASN A 328 -20.75 14.83 26.45
CA ASN A 328 -21.94 14.97 25.60
C ASN A 328 -22.84 13.74 25.67
N ASN A 329 -22.26 12.53 25.72
CA ASN A 329 -23.00 11.27 25.87
C ASN A 329 -23.69 11.19 27.24
N PHE A 330 -22.98 11.53 28.32
CA PHE A 330 -23.58 11.60 29.66
C PHE A 330 -24.69 12.66 29.71
N ASN A 331 -24.50 13.79 29.02
CA ASN A 331 -25.53 14.81 28.93
C ASN A 331 -26.78 14.34 28.15
N ARG A 332 -26.58 13.69 27.00
CA ARG A 332 -27.65 13.13 26.18
C ARG A 332 -28.44 12.06 26.94
N LYS A 333 -27.75 11.18 27.67
CA LYS A 333 -28.39 10.09 28.43
C LYS A 333 -29.38 10.59 29.48
N ALA A 334 -29.08 11.69 30.19
CA ALA A 334 -30.07 12.23 31.14
C ALA A 334 -31.28 12.87 30.45
N TRP A 335 -31.11 13.38 29.23
CA TRP A 335 -32.22 13.91 28.45
C TRP A 335 -33.11 12.78 27.95
N GLU A 336 -32.52 11.74 27.37
CA GLU A 336 -33.22 10.55 26.88
C GLU A 336 -33.97 9.82 27.99
N ASN A 337 -33.41 9.80 29.20
CA ASN A 337 -34.02 9.19 30.39
C ASN A 337 -34.80 10.17 31.26
N GLU A 338 -34.97 11.42 30.81
CA GLU A 338 -35.76 12.46 31.48
C GLU A 338 -35.47 12.62 32.99
N TRP A 339 -34.19 12.59 33.40
CA TRP A 339 -33.81 12.67 34.83
C TRP A 339 -34.29 13.96 35.52
N TYR A 340 -34.51 15.02 34.74
CA TYR A 340 -34.98 16.31 35.19
C TYR A 340 -36.06 16.86 34.26
N PRO A 341 -37.06 17.58 34.80
CA PRO A 341 -38.16 18.11 33.99
C PRO A 341 -37.75 19.25 33.05
N ALA A 342 -36.62 19.91 33.31
CA ALA A 342 -36.08 20.95 32.43
C ALA A 342 -34.57 20.77 32.24
N TRP A 343 -34.07 21.05 31.03
CA TRP A 343 -32.65 20.91 30.67
C TRP A 343 -32.16 22.05 29.79
N GLU A 344 -30.87 22.36 29.89
CA GLU A 344 -30.22 23.53 29.28
C GLU A 344 -31.03 24.82 29.53
N VAL A 345 -31.36 25.06 30.80
CA VAL A 345 -32.11 26.26 31.19
C VAL A 345 -31.16 27.46 31.17
N ARG A 346 -31.40 28.41 30.26
CA ARG A 346 -30.58 29.62 30.14
C ARG A 346 -30.82 30.60 31.29
N LEU A 347 -29.76 31.13 31.86
CA LEU A 347 -29.76 32.18 32.89
C LEU A 347 -29.38 33.56 32.31
N ASP A 348 -29.66 34.60 33.08
CA ASP A 348 -29.33 36.01 32.79
C ASP A 348 -27.84 36.29 32.58
N ASN A 349 -26.96 35.51 33.21
CA ASN A 349 -25.51 35.53 33.00
C ASN A 349 -25.06 34.84 31.70
N GLY A 350 -26.00 34.39 30.87
CA GLY A 350 -25.74 33.70 29.60
C GLY A 350 -25.29 32.25 29.73
N LYS A 351 -25.28 31.67 30.94
CA LYS A 351 -24.96 30.25 31.17
C LYS A 351 -26.21 29.38 31.09
N PHE A 352 -26.00 28.08 30.95
CA PHE A 352 -27.05 27.06 30.85
C PHE A 352 -26.90 26.08 32.00
N ILE A 353 -28.01 25.80 32.70
CA ILE A 353 -28.08 24.73 33.71
C ILE A 353 -28.28 23.41 32.99
N ASP A 354 -27.48 22.39 33.31
CA ASP A 354 -27.52 21.11 32.62
C ASP A 354 -28.83 20.36 32.89
N GLY A 355 -29.34 20.41 34.13
CA GLY A 355 -30.66 19.91 34.54
C GLY A 355 -31.26 20.75 35.68
N TYR A 356 -32.56 21.00 35.65
CA TYR A 356 -33.27 21.78 36.68
C TYR A 356 -34.60 21.13 37.04
N ASN A 357 -34.82 20.94 38.34
CA ASN A 357 -36.10 20.53 38.88
C ASN A 357 -36.70 21.66 39.73
N PRO A 358 -37.74 22.38 39.25
CA PRO A 358 -38.33 23.49 39.99
C PRO A 358 -39.13 23.05 41.22
N PHE A 359 -39.52 21.77 41.32
CA PHE A 359 -40.30 21.25 42.43
C PHE A 359 -39.40 20.88 43.62
N THR A 360 -38.28 20.23 43.35
CA THR A 360 -37.27 19.88 44.38
C THR A 360 -36.23 20.98 44.58
N LYS A 361 -36.24 22.00 43.71
CA LYS A 361 -35.32 23.14 43.65
C LYS A 361 -33.87 22.73 43.41
N GLU A 362 -33.66 21.64 42.67
CA GLU A 362 -32.33 21.11 42.35
C GLU A 362 -31.80 21.75 41.06
N ILE A 363 -30.61 22.35 41.15
CA ILE A 363 -29.86 22.93 40.05
C ILE A 363 -28.66 22.04 39.81
N VAL A 364 -28.59 21.43 38.63
CA VAL A 364 -27.61 20.39 38.33
C VAL A 364 -26.59 20.90 37.33
N SER A 365 -25.31 20.71 37.66
CA SER A 365 -24.26 20.63 36.66
C SER A 365 -23.67 19.24 36.61
N ARG A 366 -23.56 18.72 35.39
CA ARG A 366 -23.10 17.37 35.11
C ARG A 366 -21.64 17.39 34.68
N LYS A 367 -20.84 16.49 35.25
CA LYS A 367 -19.45 16.26 34.85
C LYS A 367 -19.23 14.77 34.63
N ALA A 368 -18.97 14.37 33.38
CA ALA A 368 -18.54 13.01 33.05
C ALA A 368 -17.07 12.83 33.44
N THR A 369 -16.82 12.59 34.72
CA THR A 369 -15.48 12.55 35.28
C THR A 369 -15.40 11.47 36.34
N ASP A 370 -14.34 10.67 36.29
CA ASP A 370 -13.99 9.75 37.37
C ASP A 370 -13.05 10.47 38.35
N LEU A 371 -13.38 10.41 39.64
CA LEU A 371 -12.66 11.11 40.71
C LEU A 371 -11.23 10.58 40.88
N ILE A 372 -10.97 9.34 40.45
CA ILE A 372 -9.63 8.76 40.46
C ILE A 372 -8.68 9.44 39.46
N ASP A 373 -9.21 10.02 38.39
CA ASP A 373 -8.44 10.61 37.28
C ASP A 373 -8.28 12.14 37.40
N VAL A 374 -8.85 12.74 38.44
CA VAL A 374 -8.75 14.18 38.67
C VAL A 374 -8.08 14.51 40.00
N SER A 375 -7.30 15.58 39.99
CA SER A 375 -6.77 16.14 41.23
C SER A 375 -7.88 16.77 42.07
N GLU A 376 -7.69 16.79 43.39
CA GLU A 376 -8.59 17.52 44.30
C GLU A 376 -8.74 18.99 43.89
N SER A 377 -7.67 19.62 43.38
CA SER A 377 -7.71 21.02 42.93
C SER A 377 -8.66 21.21 41.74
N THR A 378 -8.68 20.25 40.80
CA THR A 378 -9.59 20.22 39.66
C THR A 378 -11.03 20.05 40.13
N PHE A 379 -11.26 19.13 41.07
CA PHE A 379 -12.58 18.90 41.66
C PHE A 379 -13.12 20.15 42.37
N ARG A 380 -12.30 20.81 43.20
CA ARG A 380 -12.64 22.11 43.82
C ARG A 380 -12.97 23.17 42.77
N GLY A 381 -12.22 23.19 41.66
CA GLY A 381 -12.51 24.04 40.51
C GLY A 381 -13.92 23.81 39.92
N TYR A 382 -14.38 22.55 39.84
CA TYR A 382 -15.75 22.25 39.40
C TYR A 382 -16.81 22.80 40.36
N LEU A 383 -16.58 22.68 41.67
CA LEU A 383 -17.49 23.21 42.70
C LEU A 383 -17.55 24.74 42.64
N ASP A 384 -16.40 25.40 42.56
CA ASP A 384 -16.33 26.87 42.43
C ASP A 384 -16.97 27.35 41.13
N GLU A 385 -16.80 26.60 40.04
CA GLU A 385 -17.48 26.88 38.77
C GLU A 385 -19.00 26.75 38.89
N LEU A 386 -19.50 25.68 39.50
CA LEU A 386 -20.92 25.43 39.75
C LEU A 386 -21.55 26.58 40.55
N VAL A 387 -20.94 26.90 41.70
CA VAL A 387 -21.42 27.98 42.58
C VAL A 387 -21.43 29.31 41.84
N ARG A 388 -20.33 29.69 41.20
CA ARG A 388 -20.23 30.97 40.46
C ARG A 388 -21.24 31.07 39.32
N LYS A 389 -21.49 29.98 38.60
CA LYS A 389 -22.39 29.96 37.44
C LYS A 389 -23.87 29.95 37.84
N TYR A 390 -24.23 29.22 38.89
CA TYR A 390 -25.62 28.83 39.11
C TYR A 390 -26.18 29.16 40.50
N ALA A 391 -25.35 29.55 41.48
CA ALA A 391 -25.85 29.92 42.81
C ALA A 391 -26.83 31.11 42.72
N PRO A 392 -28.01 31.02 43.39
CA PRO A 392 -28.92 32.15 43.54
C PRO A 392 -28.24 33.36 44.23
N PRO A 393 -28.72 34.60 43.98
CA PRO A 393 -29.82 34.96 43.08
C PRO A 393 -29.39 35.02 41.60
N LYS A 394 -30.23 34.43 40.73
CA LYS A 394 -30.10 34.44 39.26
C LYS A 394 -31.48 34.37 38.62
N LYS A 395 -31.62 34.91 37.41
CA LYS A 395 -32.87 34.86 36.64
C LYS A 395 -32.81 33.86 35.49
N ILE A 396 -33.88 33.11 35.31
CA ILE A 396 -34.13 32.25 34.16
C ILE A 396 -34.57 33.12 32.97
N THR A 397 -33.88 32.96 31.84
CA THR A 397 -34.14 33.68 30.58
C THR A 397 -34.34 32.74 29.39
N THR A 398 -34.60 31.45 29.67
CA THR A 398 -34.75 30.44 28.63
C THR A 398 -35.93 30.73 27.69
N LYS A 399 -35.68 30.55 26.40
CA LYS A 399 -36.68 30.70 25.33
C LYS A 399 -37.24 29.35 24.85
N LYS A 400 -36.85 28.23 25.48
CA LYS A 400 -37.36 26.90 25.15
C LYS A 400 -38.88 26.84 25.33
N GLN A 401 -39.57 26.15 24.42
CA GLN A 401 -41.02 25.99 24.45
C GLN A 401 -41.42 24.75 25.26
N GLY A 402 -42.64 24.74 25.81
CA GLY A 402 -43.19 23.63 26.58
C GLY A 402 -43.70 24.08 27.96
N ALA A 403 -44.68 23.36 28.49
CA ALA A 403 -45.41 23.75 29.71
C ALA A 403 -44.49 24.02 30.91
N ILE A 404 -43.45 23.19 31.10
CA ILE A 404 -42.47 23.40 32.16
C ILE A 404 -41.72 24.73 31.98
N TYR A 405 -41.29 25.06 30.75
CA TYR A 405 -40.55 26.30 30.48
C TYR A 405 -41.45 27.54 30.54
N ASP A 406 -42.74 27.42 30.23
CA ASP A 406 -43.73 28.48 30.46
C ASP A 406 -43.87 28.79 31.95
N GLN A 407 -43.94 27.74 32.79
CA GLN A 407 -43.95 27.89 34.25
C GLN A 407 -42.66 28.56 34.75
N LEU A 408 -41.50 28.17 34.23
CA LEU A 408 -40.22 28.81 34.60
C LEU A 408 -40.15 30.29 34.20
N ARG A 409 -40.78 30.69 33.09
CA ARG A 409 -40.85 32.11 32.69
C ARG A 409 -41.83 32.91 33.53
N ALA A 410 -42.91 32.31 34.00
CA ALA A 410 -43.87 32.96 34.89
C ALA A 410 -43.27 33.27 36.27
N ASN A 411 -42.31 32.46 36.72
CA ASN A 411 -41.52 32.71 37.93
C ASN A 411 -40.01 32.62 37.63
N PRO A 412 -39.41 33.70 37.10
CA PRO A 412 -38.07 33.65 36.54
C PRO A 412 -36.95 33.68 37.59
N ASP A 413 -37.24 34.02 38.85
CA ASP A 413 -36.21 34.08 39.89
C ASP A 413 -35.89 32.67 40.39
N LEU A 414 -34.60 32.30 40.38
CA LEU A 414 -34.17 31.05 41.02
C LEU A 414 -34.39 31.16 42.54
N PRO A 415 -35.05 30.18 43.18
CA PRO A 415 -35.27 30.19 44.62
C PRO A 415 -33.96 30.30 45.41
N LEU A 416 -33.93 31.15 46.44
CA LEU A 416 -32.72 31.32 47.28
C LEU A 416 -32.34 30.03 48.02
N ASP A 417 -33.30 29.13 48.24
CA ASP A 417 -33.11 27.83 48.88
C ASP A 417 -32.89 26.69 47.87
N SER A 418 -32.51 27.01 46.62
CA SER A 418 -32.12 26.01 45.63
C SER A 418 -30.88 25.23 46.05
N LYS A 419 -30.91 23.92 45.78
CA LYS A 419 -29.81 22.99 46.05
C LYS A 419 -28.91 22.90 44.83
N LEU A 420 -27.63 23.19 45.01
CA LEU A 420 -26.62 22.99 43.97
C LEU A 420 -26.17 21.54 43.97
N ILE A 421 -26.30 20.88 42.83
CA ILE A 421 -25.93 19.48 42.63
C ILE A 421 -24.79 19.39 41.63
N LEU A 422 -23.69 18.76 42.04
CA LEU A 422 -22.69 18.23 41.12
C LEU A 422 -23.06 16.77 40.82
N GLU A 423 -23.50 16.51 39.59
CA GLU A 423 -23.86 15.17 39.14
C GLU A 423 -22.69 14.53 38.38
N ILE A 424 -22.25 13.36 38.85
CA ILE A 424 -21.10 12.60 38.33
C ILE A 424 -21.47 11.13 38.10
N PRO A 425 -20.69 10.39 37.28
CA PRO A 425 -20.92 8.97 37.02
C PRO A 425 -21.03 8.11 38.28
N GLU A 426 -21.90 7.11 38.23
CA GLU A 426 -22.18 6.18 39.33
C GLU A 426 -20.97 5.33 39.74
N SER A 427 -20.02 5.11 38.84
CA SER A 427 -18.72 4.47 39.11
C SER A 427 -18.01 5.06 40.34
N ASN A 428 -18.15 6.38 40.53
CA ASN A 428 -17.54 7.13 41.62
C ASN A 428 -18.07 6.77 43.02
N LYS A 429 -19.20 6.07 43.14
CA LYS A 429 -19.69 5.57 44.44
C LYS A 429 -18.67 4.68 45.14
N SER A 430 -17.86 3.97 44.36
CA SER A 430 -16.83 3.05 44.85
C SER A 430 -15.45 3.70 45.04
N PHE A 431 -15.33 5.01 44.82
CA PHE A 431 -14.07 5.72 44.97
C PHE A 431 -13.61 5.72 46.43
N TYR A 432 -12.34 5.34 46.67
CA TYR A 432 -11.84 5.06 48.02
C TYR A 432 -11.88 6.27 48.96
N ASP A 433 -11.82 7.50 48.44
CA ASP A 433 -11.83 8.75 49.22
C ASP A 433 -13.14 9.54 49.04
N ILE A 434 -14.23 8.85 48.67
CA ILE A 434 -15.50 9.53 48.33
C ILE A 434 -16.09 10.35 49.48
N GLU A 435 -15.85 9.94 50.73
CA GLU A 435 -16.29 10.68 51.91
C GLU A 435 -15.63 12.06 51.99
N ARG A 436 -14.32 12.15 51.76
CA ARG A 436 -13.58 13.43 51.72
C ARG A 436 -14.11 14.34 50.62
N TYR A 437 -14.36 13.80 49.43
CA TYR A 437 -14.88 14.60 48.31
C TYR A 437 -16.31 15.09 48.57
N THR A 438 -17.13 14.28 49.23
CA THR A 438 -18.48 14.66 49.68
C THR A 438 -18.41 15.76 50.74
N GLN A 439 -17.46 15.69 51.67
CA GLN A 439 -17.20 16.73 52.66
C GLN A 439 -16.77 18.04 51.99
N ILE A 440 -15.83 18.00 51.06
CA ILE A 440 -15.36 19.17 50.30
C ILE A 440 -16.51 19.83 49.53
N ALA A 441 -17.39 19.05 48.90
CA ALA A 441 -18.59 19.56 48.23
C ALA A 441 -19.54 20.24 49.23
N SER A 442 -19.76 19.59 50.38
CA SER A 442 -20.64 20.12 51.44
C SER A 442 -20.14 21.44 52.02
N GLU A 443 -18.82 21.60 52.20
CA GLU A 443 -18.19 22.87 52.62
C GLU A 443 -18.48 24.03 51.64
N LYS A 444 -18.75 23.71 50.37
CA LYS A 444 -19.13 24.67 49.32
C LYS A 444 -20.63 24.82 49.14
N GLY A 445 -21.45 24.15 49.95
CA GLY A 445 -22.91 24.13 49.81
C GLY A 445 -23.40 23.35 48.59
N VAL A 446 -22.62 22.37 48.13
CA VAL A 446 -22.92 21.54 46.96
C VAL A 446 -23.14 20.10 47.39
N LEU A 447 -24.16 19.45 46.82
CA LEU A 447 -24.41 18.03 46.99
C LEU A 447 -23.85 17.25 45.80
N ILE A 448 -23.27 16.07 46.06
CA ILE A 448 -22.88 15.14 45.00
C ILE A 448 -24.05 14.20 44.73
N LYS A 449 -24.39 14.03 43.45
CA LYS A 449 -25.33 13.01 42.99
C LYS A 449 -24.63 12.09 42.00
N PHE A 450 -24.88 10.80 42.15
CA PHE A 450 -24.34 9.76 41.29
C PHE A 450 -25.41 9.32 40.31
N ALA A 451 -25.08 9.28 39.02
CA ALA A 451 -26.02 8.90 37.97
C ALA A 451 -25.36 7.94 36.96
N PRO A 452 -26.15 7.04 36.33
CA PRO A 452 -25.59 6.04 35.43
C PRO A 452 -25.08 6.70 34.15
N GLU A 453 -23.79 6.49 33.84
CA GLU A 453 -23.14 6.98 32.61
C GLU A 453 -23.44 6.10 31.40
#